data_AF-A0A1E3P764-F1
#
_entry.id   AF-A0A1E3P764-F1
#
_cell.length_a   1.000
_cell.length_b   1.000
_cell.length_c   1.000
_cell.angle_alpha   90.00
_cell.angle_beta   90.00
_cell.angle_gamma   90.00
#
_symmetry.space_group_name_H-M   'P 1'
#
loop_
_entity.id
_entity.type
_entity.pdbx_description
1 polymer ?
#
loop_
_entity_poly.entity_id
_entity_poly.type
_entity_poly.pdbx_seq_one_letter_code
_entity_poly.pdbx_strand_id
1 'polypeptide(L)'
;MSASKRYGVTDAISLAGPTPAENVLNDQLVQELKKQGNFESEAETKKRVEVLQLLQSLAQQFVYKVSKNKNMSEGMAKDAGGKIFTYGSYRLGVYGPGSDIDTLVVVPKHVTRDDFFTVFDEILRARSELEEIAPVPDAFVPIIKVKISGIEIDLICAKLDIPQVPINLTLGDKNLLRNLDEKDLRSLNGTRVTDEILQLVPKPVVFKLSLRAIKLWAQRRAIYANIFGFPGGVAWAMLVARICQLYPNAVSAVIVSKFFHILTQWNWPQPVLLKPIEDGPLQVRVWNPRVYPQDRQHRMPVITPAYPSMCATHNITASTQKVIMGELERGTVLMNDIMSNKKTWSDLFIKHDFFHKYKFYLTIIASTRGDDEQHLKWSGLVEAKLRLLVQKLEIFQGINLAHPYVKAFEKTYLYETEDEAKEIELNFGNYSHESNLGKFKEITEENKDEEIKEGFKKLHLTALYIGLDITVSGEDKKFDIHVPCNDFFNLCRSFPEYSDNSVFSISIKHVKLYDLPSFVYGEDEQRPIKPSKKRKGDKNGKNNKRPKSVNSTDQLVKEAVETVESVPAKVAS
;
A
#
# COMPACT_ATOMS: atom_id res chain seq x y z
N MET A 1 -22.99 21.98 -35.88
CA MET A 1 -23.14 21.15 -34.65
C MET A 1 -21.75 20.77 -34.18
N SER A 2 -21.29 21.25 -33.02
CA SER A 2 -20.00 20.82 -32.47
C SER A 2 -20.13 19.35 -32.06
N ALA A 3 -19.30 18.47 -32.62
CA ALA A 3 -19.25 17.07 -32.20
C ALA A 3 -19.01 17.02 -30.67
N SER A 4 -19.97 16.46 -29.93
CA SER A 4 -19.83 16.28 -28.48
C SER A 4 -18.57 15.45 -28.21
N LYS A 5 -17.66 15.97 -27.39
CA LYS A 5 -16.41 15.27 -27.04
C LYS A 5 -16.76 13.90 -26.44
N ARG A 6 -16.38 12.82 -27.12
CA ARG A 6 -16.54 11.45 -26.63
C ARG A 6 -15.47 11.17 -25.58
N TYR A 7 -15.88 10.56 -24.47
CA TYR A 7 -14.99 10.12 -23.40
C TYR A 7 -15.03 8.59 -23.30
N GLY A 8 -13.86 7.95 -23.21
CA GLY A 8 -13.75 6.50 -23.08
C GLY A 8 -13.66 5.71 -24.39
N VAL A 9 -13.60 4.39 -24.26
CA VAL A 9 -13.53 3.42 -25.38
C VAL A 9 -14.89 2.89 -25.83
N THR A 10 -15.97 3.25 -25.12
CA THR A 10 -17.36 2.91 -25.45
C THR A 10 -18.22 4.17 -25.38
N ASP A 11 -19.46 4.08 -25.82
CA ASP A 11 -20.44 5.14 -25.58
C ASP A 11 -20.86 5.17 -24.10
N ALA A 12 -21.45 6.30 -23.69
CA ALA A 12 -22.02 6.45 -22.36
C ALA A 12 -23.23 5.51 -22.19
N ILE A 13 -23.40 4.94 -21.00
CA ILE A 13 -24.58 4.13 -20.67
C ILE A 13 -25.80 5.03 -20.49
N SER A 14 -25.62 6.20 -19.89
CA SER A 14 -26.69 7.19 -19.73
C SER A 14 -26.15 8.61 -19.79
N LEU A 15 -26.89 9.48 -20.49
CA LEU A 15 -26.65 10.91 -20.56
C LEU A 15 -27.56 11.72 -19.61
N ALA A 16 -28.36 11.04 -18.78
CA ALA A 16 -29.26 11.72 -17.85
C ALA A 16 -28.48 12.60 -16.84
N GLY A 17 -29.01 13.79 -16.59
CA GLY A 17 -28.58 14.63 -15.48
C GLY A 17 -29.13 14.13 -14.15
N PRO A 18 -28.64 14.66 -13.01
CA PRO A 18 -29.12 14.28 -11.70
C PRO A 18 -30.55 14.76 -11.45
N THR A 19 -31.30 13.96 -10.72
CA THR A 19 -32.58 14.35 -10.12
C THR A 19 -32.37 15.19 -8.85
N PRO A 20 -33.41 15.93 -8.38
CA PRO A 20 -33.31 16.66 -7.11
C PRO A 20 -32.95 15.78 -5.92
N ALA A 21 -33.47 14.56 -5.85
CA ALA A 21 -33.16 13.61 -4.77
C ALA A 21 -31.68 13.17 -4.80
N GLU A 22 -31.13 12.91 -5.99
CA GLU A 22 -29.72 12.56 -6.14
C GLU A 22 -28.78 13.73 -5.78
N ASN A 23 -29.20 14.99 -6.03
CA ASN A 23 -28.45 16.16 -5.57
C ASN A 23 -28.41 16.24 -4.04
N VAL A 24 -29.53 15.99 -3.36
CA VAL A 24 -29.57 15.96 -1.89
C VAL A 24 -28.66 14.85 -1.34
N LEU A 25 -28.69 13.64 -1.93
CA LEU A 25 -27.78 12.56 -1.56
C LEU A 25 -26.30 12.93 -1.80
N ASN A 26 -26.02 13.68 -2.86
CA ASN A 26 -24.69 14.18 -3.16
C ASN A 26 -24.21 15.20 -2.11
N ASP A 27 -25.06 16.10 -1.66
CA ASP A 27 -24.73 17.05 -0.60
C ASP A 27 -24.44 16.32 0.71
N GLN A 28 -25.24 15.31 1.06
CA GLN A 28 -25.00 14.45 2.22
C GLN A 28 -23.65 13.71 2.13
N LEU A 29 -23.26 13.23 0.94
CA LEU A 29 -21.95 12.62 0.72
C LEU A 29 -20.83 13.62 1.02
N VAL A 30 -20.94 14.85 0.51
CA VAL A 30 -19.93 15.90 0.73
C VAL A 30 -19.82 16.23 2.22
N GLN A 31 -20.95 16.34 2.94
CA GLN A 31 -20.93 16.60 4.39
C GLN A 31 -20.30 15.44 5.17
N GLU A 32 -20.60 14.19 4.82
CA GLU A 32 -19.97 13.04 5.46
C GLU A 32 -18.46 13.00 5.19
N LEU A 33 -18.01 13.29 3.97
CA LEU A 33 -16.59 13.38 3.64
C LEU A 33 -15.88 14.48 4.46
N LYS A 34 -16.53 15.63 4.68
CA LYS A 34 -16.00 16.69 5.58
C LYS A 34 -15.90 16.20 7.01
N LYS A 35 -16.95 15.55 7.53
CA LYS A 35 -16.99 14.99 8.89
C LYS A 35 -15.88 13.95 9.12
N GLN A 36 -15.55 13.17 8.08
CA GLN A 36 -14.49 12.16 8.12
C GLN A 36 -13.08 12.76 7.90
N GLY A 37 -12.92 14.09 7.95
CA GLY A 37 -11.63 14.77 7.82
C GLY A 37 -11.00 14.63 6.43
N ASN A 38 -11.79 14.42 5.38
CA ASN A 38 -11.24 14.11 4.06
C ASN A 38 -10.77 15.34 3.29
N PHE A 39 -11.12 16.56 3.73
CA PHE A 39 -10.68 17.82 3.11
C PHE A 39 -9.68 18.50 4.03
N GLU A 40 -8.56 18.90 3.44
CA GLU A 40 -7.55 19.72 4.10
C GLU A 40 -8.04 21.16 4.30
N SER A 41 -7.52 21.84 5.33
CA SER A 41 -7.81 23.26 5.55
C SER A 41 -7.15 24.15 4.48
N GLU A 42 -7.73 25.33 4.24
CA GLU A 42 -7.15 26.29 3.28
C GLU A 42 -5.74 26.73 3.67
N ALA A 43 -5.45 26.84 4.98
CA ALA A 43 -4.15 27.22 5.50
C ALA A 43 -3.07 26.16 5.19
N GLU A 44 -3.38 24.87 5.41
CA GLU A 44 -2.48 23.77 5.07
C GLU A 44 -2.28 23.66 3.55
N THR A 45 -3.34 23.84 2.76
CA THR A 45 -3.22 23.85 1.29
C THR A 45 -2.33 25.00 0.81
N LYS A 46 -2.44 26.19 1.42
CA LYS A 46 -1.53 27.32 1.13
C LYS A 46 -0.08 26.97 1.47
N LYS A 47 0.17 26.32 2.62
CA LYS A 47 1.49 25.86 3.03
C LYS A 47 2.11 24.90 2.00
N ARG A 48 1.33 23.97 1.44
CA ARG A 48 1.78 23.07 0.36
C ARG A 48 2.18 23.83 -0.90
N VAL A 49 1.44 24.89 -1.26
CA VAL A 49 1.78 25.75 -2.41
C VAL A 49 3.10 26.47 -2.17
N GLU A 50 3.32 27.02 -0.97
CA GLU A 50 4.57 27.70 -0.59
C GLU A 50 5.77 26.74 -0.66
N VAL A 51 5.63 25.51 -0.14
CA VAL A 51 6.65 24.47 -0.22
C VAL A 51 6.96 24.06 -1.67
N LEU A 52 5.95 23.96 -2.54
CA LEU A 52 6.18 23.67 -3.96
C LEU A 52 6.89 24.82 -4.69
N GLN A 53 6.60 26.07 -4.34
CA GLN A 53 7.33 27.23 -4.87
C GLN A 53 8.80 27.20 -4.45
N LEU A 54 9.06 26.88 -3.18
CA LEU A 54 10.42 26.65 -2.68
C LEU A 54 11.10 25.53 -3.49
N LEU A 55 10.50 24.35 -3.59
CA LEU A 55 11.08 23.23 -4.34
C LEU A 55 11.35 23.54 -5.81
N GLN A 56 10.48 24.30 -6.48
CA GLN A 56 10.71 24.76 -7.85
C GLN A 56 11.95 25.65 -7.95
N SER A 57 12.17 26.53 -6.97
CA SER A 57 13.39 27.36 -6.92
C SER A 57 14.64 26.51 -6.67
N LEU A 58 14.57 25.52 -5.78
CA LEU A 58 15.68 24.62 -5.48
C LEU A 58 16.03 23.72 -6.68
N ALA A 59 15.03 23.26 -7.44
CA ALA A 59 15.25 22.49 -8.65
C ALA A 59 15.99 23.30 -9.74
N GLN A 60 15.68 24.59 -9.89
CA GLN A 60 16.41 25.47 -10.81
C GLN A 60 17.83 25.75 -10.32
N GLN A 61 18.00 25.99 -9.01
CA GLN A 61 19.33 26.16 -8.40
C GLN A 61 20.19 24.91 -8.58
N PHE A 62 19.61 23.73 -8.43
CA PHE A 62 20.26 22.45 -8.67
C PHE A 62 20.77 22.31 -10.10
N VAL A 63 19.89 22.48 -11.10
CA VAL A 63 20.27 22.40 -12.51
C VAL A 63 21.34 23.45 -12.84
N TYR A 64 21.21 24.67 -12.30
CA TYR A 64 22.21 25.72 -12.47
C TYR A 64 23.58 25.33 -11.89
N LYS A 65 23.65 24.84 -10.64
CA LYS A 65 24.91 24.43 -9.98
C LYS A 65 25.59 23.30 -10.74
N VAL A 66 24.85 22.29 -11.18
CA VAL A 66 25.40 21.20 -12.02
C VAL A 66 25.90 21.72 -13.36
N SER A 67 25.15 22.62 -14.01
CA SER A 67 25.55 23.22 -15.29
C SER A 67 26.87 24.01 -15.16
N LYS A 68 27.03 24.77 -14.07
CA LYS A 68 28.28 25.49 -13.75
C LYS A 68 29.45 24.53 -13.48
N ASN A 69 29.23 23.45 -12.74
CA ASN A 69 30.24 22.42 -12.48
C ASN A 69 30.69 21.71 -13.76
N LYS A 70 29.84 21.68 -14.80
CA LYS A 70 30.15 21.15 -16.14
C LYS A 70 30.65 22.24 -17.10
N ASN A 71 31.21 23.33 -16.56
CA ASN A 71 31.86 24.42 -17.28
C ASN A 71 30.96 25.19 -18.27
N MET A 72 29.64 25.19 -18.06
CA MET A 72 28.73 26.01 -18.87
C MET A 72 28.85 27.50 -18.49
N SER A 73 28.63 28.37 -19.48
CA SER A 73 28.54 29.83 -19.25
C SER A 73 27.35 30.16 -18.34
N GLU A 74 27.35 31.35 -17.74
CA GLU A 74 26.27 31.78 -16.85
C GLU A 74 24.90 31.81 -17.56
N GLY A 75 24.85 32.32 -18.80
CA GLY A 75 23.66 32.28 -19.63
C GLY A 75 23.18 30.86 -19.93
N MET A 76 24.09 29.99 -20.38
CA MET A 76 23.74 28.59 -20.68
C MET A 76 23.27 27.81 -19.43
N ALA A 77 23.89 28.05 -18.28
CA ALA A 77 23.50 27.41 -17.02
C ALA A 77 22.12 27.88 -16.56
N LYS A 78 21.77 29.15 -16.79
CA LYS A 78 20.43 29.68 -16.49
C LYS A 78 19.38 29.14 -17.46
N ASP A 79 19.69 29.10 -18.75
CA ASP A 79 18.79 28.61 -19.80
C ASP A 79 18.55 27.09 -19.73
N ALA A 80 19.45 26.33 -19.08
CA ALA A 80 19.24 24.91 -18.80
C ALA A 80 17.93 24.64 -18.03
N GLY A 81 17.50 25.59 -17.20
CA GLY A 81 16.18 25.59 -16.57
C GLY A 81 16.03 24.59 -15.43
N GLY A 82 15.04 23.71 -15.53
CA GLY A 82 14.66 22.77 -14.47
C GLY A 82 13.25 23.04 -13.96
N LYS A 83 12.45 21.99 -13.79
CA LYS A 83 11.04 22.11 -13.44
C LYS A 83 10.57 20.96 -12.56
N ILE A 84 9.74 21.28 -11.56
CA ILE A 84 9.01 20.28 -10.81
C ILE A 84 7.60 20.06 -11.39
N PHE A 85 7.12 18.84 -11.26
CA PHE A 85 5.74 18.45 -11.55
C PHE A 85 5.21 17.69 -10.34
N THR A 86 3.95 17.90 -10.01
CA THR A 86 3.27 17.03 -9.03
C THR A 86 2.52 15.93 -9.75
N TYR A 87 2.40 14.77 -9.11
CA TYR A 87 1.57 13.68 -9.57
C TYR A 87 0.73 13.10 -8.42
N GLY A 88 0.10 11.95 -8.65
CA GLY A 88 -0.59 11.23 -7.59
C GLY A 88 -1.77 11.98 -6.99
N SER A 89 -2.01 11.77 -5.70
CA SER A 89 -3.24 12.23 -5.05
C SER A 89 -3.34 13.75 -4.95
N TYR A 90 -2.20 14.42 -4.73
CA TYR A 90 -2.10 15.87 -4.68
C TYR A 90 -2.49 16.51 -6.01
N ARG A 91 -1.86 16.08 -7.12
CA ARG A 91 -2.15 16.58 -8.46
C ARG A 91 -3.59 16.29 -8.91
N LEU A 92 -4.13 15.12 -8.55
CA LEU A 92 -5.54 14.80 -8.80
C LEU A 92 -6.50 15.68 -7.99
N GLY A 93 -6.05 16.32 -6.90
CA GLY A 93 -6.87 17.12 -6.00
C GLY A 93 -7.74 16.29 -5.06
N VAL A 94 -7.29 15.07 -4.74
CA VAL A 94 -7.98 14.09 -3.87
C VAL A 94 -7.14 13.67 -2.65
N TYR A 95 -6.19 14.50 -2.29
CA TYR A 95 -5.37 14.39 -1.08
C TYR A 95 -6.16 14.87 0.16
N GLY A 96 -5.81 14.37 1.33
CA GLY A 96 -6.37 14.80 2.62
C GLY A 96 -5.28 15.31 3.57
N PRO A 97 -5.65 15.69 4.80
CA PRO A 97 -4.69 15.99 5.86
C PRO A 97 -3.68 14.84 6.02
N GLY A 98 -2.41 15.17 6.19
CA GLY A 98 -1.32 14.20 6.32
C GLY A 98 -0.99 13.39 5.05
N SER A 99 -1.59 13.69 3.90
CA SER A 99 -1.11 13.10 2.63
C SER A 99 0.23 13.69 2.24
N ASP A 100 1.08 12.86 1.65
CA ASP A 100 2.34 13.23 1.01
C ASP A 100 2.14 14.05 -0.28
N ILE A 101 3.21 14.68 -0.75
CA ILE A 101 3.28 15.30 -2.08
C ILE A 101 4.28 14.54 -2.96
N ASP A 102 3.72 13.70 -3.81
CA ASP A 102 4.38 13.11 -4.97
C ASP A 102 4.93 14.19 -5.94
N THR A 103 6.27 14.35 -5.99
CA THR A 103 6.94 15.42 -6.76
C THR A 103 8.04 14.87 -7.67
N LEU A 104 7.91 15.15 -8.96
CA LEU A 104 8.88 14.82 -10.00
C LEU A 104 9.73 16.05 -10.34
N VAL A 105 11.05 15.93 -10.21
CA VAL A 105 12.04 16.91 -10.70
C VAL A 105 12.48 16.50 -12.10
N VAL A 106 12.23 17.36 -13.10
CA VAL A 106 12.63 17.16 -14.49
C VAL A 106 13.85 18.01 -14.81
N VAL A 107 14.90 17.35 -15.31
CA VAL A 107 16.22 17.95 -15.55
C VAL A 107 16.70 17.73 -16.99
N PRO A 108 17.55 18.62 -17.53
CA PRO A 108 18.11 18.47 -18.88
C PRO A 108 19.16 17.36 -18.96
N LYS A 109 19.50 16.96 -20.19
CA LYS A 109 20.31 15.76 -20.50
C LYS A 109 21.69 15.69 -19.85
N HIS A 110 22.27 16.83 -19.48
CA HIS A 110 23.57 16.88 -18.83
C HIS A 110 23.50 16.70 -17.31
N VAL A 111 22.32 16.71 -16.68
CA VAL A 111 22.14 16.49 -15.24
C VAL A 111 21.81 15.01 -15.01
N THR A 112 22.59 14.33 -14.19
CA THR A 112 22.44 12.89 -13.94
C THR A 112 21.63 12.59 -12.69
N ARG A 113 21.29 11.32 -12.51
CA ARG A 113 20.68 10.83 -11.27
C ARG A 113 21.66 10.91 -10.09
N ASP A 114 22.95 10.71 -10.33
CA ASP A 114 23.98 10.87 -9.30
C ASP A 114 24.05 12.34 -8.84
N ASP A 115 23.93 13.30 -9.77
CA ASP A 115 23.84 14.72 -9.43
C ASP A 115 22.60 14.99 -8.52
N PHE A 116 21.48 14.29 -8.73
CA PHE A 116 20.29 14.39 -7.89
C PHE A 116 20.52 13.86 -6.46
N PHE A 117 21.21 12.73 -6.30
CA PHE A 117 21.51 12.16 -4.98
C PHE A 117 22.72 12.79 -4.28
N THR A 118 23.44 13.69 -4.95
CA THR A 118 24.59 14.41 -4.37
C THR A 118 24.30 15.90 -4.27
N VAL A 119 24.26 16.61 -5.39
CA VAL A 119 24.11 18.07 -5.45
C VAL A 119 22.74 18.54 -4.97
N PHE A 120 21.65 17.87 -5.36
CA PHE A 120 20.30 18.27 -4.91
C PHE A 120 20.05 17.87 -3.45
N ASP A 121 20.52 16.70 -3.02
CA ASP A 121 20.53 16.30 -1.60
C ASP A 121 21.25 17.34 -0.71
N GLU A 122 22.46 17.78 -1.10
CA GLU A 122 23.17 18.87 -0.40
C GLU A 122 22.35 20.18 -0.34
N ILE A 123 21.71 20.56 -1.44
CA ILE A 123 20.88 21.77 -1.50
C ILE A 123 19.70 21.67 -0.55
N LEU A 124 19.07 20.49 -0.45
CA LEU A 124 17.97 20.22 0.47
C LEU A 124 18.47 20.30 1.93
N ARG A 125 19.59 19.65 2.25
CA ARG A 125 20.18 19.65 3.61
C ARG A 125 20.57 21.02 4.13
N ALA A 126 20.88 21.96 3.22
CA ALA A 126 21.20 23.33 3.58
C ALA A 126 19.97 24.18 3.98
N ARG A 127 18.75 23.66 3.88
CA ARG A 127 17.51 24.39 4.17
C ARG A 127 17.14 24.30 5.64
N SER A 128 16.87 25.44 6.26
CA SER A 128 16.34 25.49 7.64
C SER A 128 14.94 24.88 7.76
N GLU A 129 14.20 24.79 6.65
CA GLU A 129 12.85 24.23 6.60
C GLU A 129 12.83 22.70 6.56
N LEU A 130 13.97 22.05 6.35
CA LEU A 130 14.09 20.59 6.27
C LEU A 130 14.11 19.99 7.69
N GLU A 131 13.20 19.06 7.95
CA GLU A 131 13.10 18.32 9.21
C GLU A 131 13.68 16.92 9.09
N GLU A 132 13.35 16.21 8.00
CA GLU A 132 13.74 14.82 7.78
C GLU A 132 14.16 14.63 6.32
N ILE A 133 15.15 13.76 6.07
CA ILE A 133 15.60 13.39 4.72
C ILE A 133 16.09 11.94 4.69
N ALA A 134 15.57 11.16 3.75
CA ALA A 134 15.91 9.76 3.53
C ALA A 134 16.08 9.47 2.02
N PRO A 135 17.33 9.50 1.50
CA PRO A 135 17.63 9.13 0.12
C PRO A 135 17.59 7.61 -0.08
N VAL A 136 16.94 7.14 -1.15
CA VAL A 136 16.83 5.71 -1.51
C VAL A 136 17.17 5.52 -3.00
N PRO A 137 18.47 5.50 -3.37
CA PRO A 137 18.92 5.44 -4.77
C PRO A 137 18.63 4.10 -5.46
N ASP A 138 18.56 3.02 -4.68
CA ASP A 138 18.42 1.64 -5.17
C ASP A 138 16.96 1.19 -5.31
N ALA A 139 16.00 2.07 -5.01
CA ALA A 139 14.58 1.78 -5.20
C ALA A 139 14.22 1.53 -6.68
N PHE A 140 13.09 0.83 -6.91
CA PHE A 140 12.56 0.57 -8.24
C PHE A 140 12.35 1.85 -9.07
N VAL A 141 11.91 2.92 -8.39
CA VAL A 141 12.00 4.31 -8.83
C VAL A 141 12.83 5.03 -7.76
N PRO A 142 14.08 5.43 -8.08
CA PRO A 142 14.94 6.12 -7.12
C PRO A 142 14.30 7.40 -6.60
N ILE A 143 14.36 7.59 -5.28
CA ILE A 143 13.57 8.59 -4.56
C ILE A 143 14.36 9.22 -3.41
N ILE A 144 14.12 10.49 -3.13
CA ILE A 144 14.51 11.15 -1.87
C ILE A 144 13.20 11.49 -1.15
N LYS A 145 12.99 10.92 0.04
CA LYS A 145 11.87 11.29 0.89
C LYS A 145 12.32 12.42 1.80
N VAL A 146 11.53 13.48 1.89
CA VAL A 146 11.81 14.61 2.78
C VAL A 146 10.58 15.03 3.56
N LYS A 147 10.81 15.64 4.71
CA LYS A 147 9.79 16.40 5.43
C LYS A 147 10.24 17.86 5.48
N ILE A 148 9.50 18.74 4.82
CA ILE A 148 9.81 20.17 4.76
C ILE A 148 8.63 20.93 5.35
N SER A 149 8.88 21.68 6.43
CA SER A 149 7.84 22.41 7.14
C SER A 149 6.64 21.51 7.51
N GLY A 150 6.91 20.33 8.06
CA GLY A 150 5.92 19.33 8.47
C GLY A 150 5.14 18.66 7.34
N ILE A 151 5.52 18.85 6.07
CA ILE A 151 4.89 18.21 4.92
C ILE A 151 5.84 17.14 4.37
N GLU A 152 5.35 15.90 4.28
CA GLU A 152 6.05 14.79 3.64
C GLU A 152 6.01 14.94 2.11
N ILE A 153 7.16 14.76 1.46
CA ILE A 153 7.35 14.95 0.03
C ILE A 153 8.23 13.83 -0.51
N ASP A 154 7.72 13.18 -1.54
CA ASP A 154 8.38 12.11 -2.26
C ASP A 154 8.98 12.69 -3.54
N LEU A 155 10.31 12.90 -3.54
CA LEU A 155 11.04 13.52 -4.66
C LEU A 155 11.67 12.46 -5.54
N ILE A 156 11.21 12.37 -6.79
CA ILE A 156 11.81 11.54 -7.83
C ILE A 156 12.41 12.42 -8.93
N CYS A 157 13.37 11.90 -9.69
CA CYS A 157 14.01 12.64 -10.77
C CYS A 157 13.82 11.93 -12.12
N ALA A 158 13.65 12.72 -13.19
CA ALA A 158 13.72 12.25 -14.57
C ALA A 158 14.60 13.19 -15.40
N LYS A 159 15.61 12.61 -16.05
CA LYS A 159 16.44 13.29 -17.03
C LYS A 159 15.81 13.17 -18.41
N LEU A 160 15.61 14.29 -19.10
CA LEU A 160 15.15 14.30 -20.50
C LEU A 160 16.32 14.41 -21.48
N ASP A 161 16.19 13.83 -22.67
CA ASP A 161 17.18 13.96 -23.76
C ASP A 161 17.05 15.30 -24.52
N ILE A 162 17.00 16.41 -23.77
CA ILE A 162 16.96 17.78 -24.28
C ILE A 162 17.92 18.66 -23.48
N PRO A 163 18.51 19.72 -24.07
CA PRO A 163 19.49 20.56 -23.40
C PRO A 163 18.90 21.53 -22.37
N GLN A 164 17.60 21.80 -22.45
CA GLN A 164 16.91 22.81 -21.65
C GLN A 164 15.55 22.29 -21.20
N VAL A 165 15.19 22.54 -19.94
CA VAL A 165 13.86 22.22 -19.38
C VAL A 165 13.17 23.55 -19.02
N PRO A 166 12.36 24.12 -19.92
CA PRO A 166 11.73 25.40 -19.67
C PRO A 166 10.53 25.28 -18.72
N ILE A 167 10.20 26.38 -18.03
CA ILE A 167 9.13 26.39 -17.00
C ILE A 167 7.73 26.08 -17.57
N ASN A 168 7.51 26.30 -18.87
CA ASN A 168 6.27 26.00 -19.56
C ASN A 168 6.21 24.58 -20.16
N LEU A 169 7.25 23.75 -19.98
CA LEU A 169 7.27 22.37 -20.49
C LEU A 169 6.08 21.58 -19.95
N THR A 170 5.46 20.77 -20.82
CA THR A 170 4.44 19.78 -20.46
C THR A 170 4.93 18.39 -20.87
N LEU A 171 4.49 17.35 -20.15
CA LEU A 171 4.96 15.98 -20.37
C LEU A 171 4.06 15.15 -21.29
N GLY A 172 3.08 15.77 -21.95
CA GLY A 172 2.12 15.08 -22.84
C GLY A 172 2.73 14.55 -24.14
N ASP A 173 3.81 15.17 -24.64
CA ASP A 173 4.48 14.70 -25.85
C ASP A 173 5.21 13.37 -25.58
N LYS A 174 4.89 12.34 -26.39
CA LYS A 174 5.52 11.01 -26.30
C LYS A 174 6.96 11.02 -26.82
N ASN A 175 7.35 11.99 -27.62
CA ASN A 175 8.73 12.08 -28.12
C ASN A 175 9.74 12.41 -27.00
N LEU A 176 9.28 13.01 -25.90
CA LEU A 176 10.11 13.22 -24.70
C LEU A 176 10.60 11.90 -24.07
N LEU A 177 10.00 10.76 -24.43
CA LEU A 177 10.37 9.45 -23.91
C LEU A 177 11.50 8.77 -24.71
N ARG A 178 11.94 9.36 -25.83
CA ARG A 178 13.03 8.79 -26.64
C ARG A 178 14.35 8.86 -25.89
N ASN A 179 15.16 7.80 -26.05
CA ASN A 179 16.51 7.69 -25.49
C ASN A 179 16.59 7.77 -23.96
N LEU A 180 15.47 7.53 -23.26
CA LEU A 180 15.43 7.50 -21.80
C LEU A 180 15.70 6.10 -21.26
N ASP A 181 16.33 6.03 -20.08
CA ASP A 181 16.48 4.77 -19.36
C ASP A 181 15.13 4.34 -18.72
N GLU A 182 15.04 3.09 -18.27
CA GLU A 182 13.80 2.57 -17.67
C GLU A 182 13.36 3.33 -16.41
N LYS A 183 14.32 3.83 -15.61
CA LYS A 183 14.05 4.54 -14.36
C LYS A 183 13.44 5.93 -14.67
N ASP A 184 13.98 6.65 -15.64
CA ASP A 184 13.47 7.95 -16.10
C ASP A 184 12.07 7.79 -16.74
N LEU A 185 11.85 6.74 -17.54
CA LEU A 185 10.53 6.40 -18.08
C LEU A 185 9.49 6.16 -16.97
N ARG A 186 9.85 5.40 -15.93
CA ARG A 186 8.98 5.17 -14.77
C ARG A 186 8.68 6.46 -14.02
N SER A 187 9.71 7.30 -13.79
CA SER A 187 9.55 8.58 -13.10
C SER A 187 8.59 9.53 -13.83
N LEU A 188 8.65 9.59 -15.17
CA LEU A 188 7.75 10.44 -15.98
C LEU A 188 6.30 9.94 -16.00
N ASN A 189 6.10 8.62 -15.92
CA ASN A 189 4.78 8.01 -16.07
C ASN A 189 3.78 8.43 -15.00
N GLY A 190 4.22 8.67 -13.75
CA GLY A 190 3.33 9.12 -12.67
C GLY A 190 2.58 10.41 -13.04
N THR A 191 3.32 11.42 -13.52
CA THR A 191 2.75 12.71 -13.95
C THR A 191 1.89 12.55 -15.21
N ARG A 192 2.39 11.84 -16.23
CA ARG A 192 1.69 11.63 -17.50
C ARG A 192 0.34 10.94 -17.31
N VAL A 193 0.30 9.87 -16.51
CA VAL A 193 -0.94 9.15 -16.18
C VAL A 193 -1.93 10.04 -15.45
N THR A 194 -1.44 10.80 -14.47
CA THR A 194 -2.29 11.69 -13.67
C THR A 194 -2.95 12.78 -14.53
N ASP A 195 -2.18 13.44 -15.39
CA ASP A 195 -2.69 14.47 -16.28
C ASP A 195 -3.67 13.90 -17.31
N GLU A 196 -3.40 12.70 -17.86
CA GLU A 196 -4.33 12.05 -18.78
C GLU A 196 -5.65 11.66 -18.12
N ILE A 197 -5.64 11.14 -16.88
CA ILE A 197 -6.89 10.84 -16.14
C ILE A 197 -7.77 12.10 -16.05
N LEU A 198 -7.18 13.25 -15.72
CA LEU A 198 -7.92 14.53 -15.61
C LEU A 198 -8.48 15.00 -16.97
N GLN A 199 -7.80 14.71 -18.08
CA GLN A 199 -8.28 15.03 -19.42
C GLN A 199 -9.37 14.08 -19.94
N LEU A 200 -9.41 12.85 -19.39
CA LEU A 200 -10.28 11.75 -19.80
C LEU A 200 -11.58 11.64 -19.00
N VAL A 201 -11.83 12.54 -18.06
CA VAL A 201 -13.10 12.63 -17.31
C VAL A 201 -13.98 13.79 -17.80
N PRO A 202 -15.31 13.61 -17.90
CA PRO A 202 -16.22 14.67 -18.35
C PRO A 202 -16.31 15.87 -17.40
N LYS A 203 -16.40 15.60 -16.09
CA LYS A 203 -16.56 16.62 -15.04
C LYS A 203 -15.53 16.38 -13.93
N PRO A 204 -14.38 17.09 -13.91
CA PRO A 204 -13.32 16.87 -12.92
C PRO A 204 -13.79 16.98 -11.46
N VAL A 205 -14.70 17.90 -11.13
CA VAL A 205 -15.23 18.06 -9.76
C VAL A 205 -15.99 16.79 -9.31
N VAL A 206 -16.86 16.26 -10.16
CA VAL A 206 -17.62 15.02 -9.89
C VAL A 206 -16.68 13.84 -9.70
N PHE A 207 -15.67 13.73 -10.57
CA PHE A 207 -14.63 12.71 -10.48
C PHE A 207 -13.87 12.79 -9.13
N LYS A 208 -13.40 13.98 -8.74
CA LYS A 208 -12.63 14.17 -7.50
C LYS A 208 -13.43 13.78 -6.26
N LEU A 209 -14.69 14.23 -6.15
CA LEU A 209 -15.56 13.89 -5.03
C LEU A 209 -15.87 12.39 -4.97
N SER A 210 -16.12 11.76 -6.12
CA SER A 210 -16.35 10.31 -6.20
C SER A 210 -15.10 9.53 -5.79
N LEU A 211 -13.93 9.96 -6.25
CA LEU A 211 -12.66 9.32 -5.92
C LEU A 211 -12.30 9.48 -4.44
N ARG A 212 -12.60 10.63 -3.81
CA ARG A 212 -12.48 10.80 -2.34
C ARG A 212 -13.31 9.76 -1.59
N ALA A 213 -14.57 9.57 -1.98
CA ALA A 213 -15.45 8.57 -1.39
C ALA A 213 -14.91 7.13 -1.56
N ILE A 214 -14.47 6.77 -2.78
CA ILE A 214 -13.93 5.43 -3.05
C ILE A 214 -12.59 5.21 -2.32
N LYS A 215 -11.71 6.21 -2.23
CA LYS A 215 -10.45 6.10 -1.45
C LYS A 215 -10.75 5.86 0.03
N LEU A 216 -11.64 6.67 0.63
CA LEU A 216 -12.03 6.51 2.03
C LEU A 216 -12.65 5.13 2.27
N TRP A 217 -13.58 4.71 1.41
CA TRP A 217 -14.18 3.38 1.47
C TRP A 217 -13.11 2.28 1.38
N ALA A 218 -12.26 2.29 0.36
CA ALA A 218 -11.26 1.25 0.16
C ALA A 218 -10.25 1.16 1.33
N GLN A 219 -9.86 2.30 1.90
CA GLN A 219 -9.02 2.36 3.10
C GLN A 219 -9.75 1.79 4.31
N ARG A 220 -11.00 2.21 4.56
CA ARG A 220 -11.81 1.72 5.69
C ARG A 220 -12.10 0.24 5.58
N ARG A 221 -12.25 -0.30 4.36
CA ARG A 221 -12.52 -1.71 4.10
C ARG A 221 -11.27 -2.58 3.93
N ALA A 222 -10.08 -2.02 4.18
CA ALA A 222 -8.79 -2.73 4.08
C ALA A 222 -8.56 -3.40 2.70
N ILE A 223 -8.83 -2.65 1.63
CA ILE A 223 -8.61 -3.09 0.24
C ILE A 223 -7.83 -2.02 -0.57
N TYR A 224 -6.95 -1.27 0.11
CA TYR A 224 -6.11 -0.24 -0.49
C TYR A 224 -4.64 -0.50 -0.12
N ALA A 225 -3.91 -1.25 -0.95
CA ALA A 225 -2.46 -1.46 -0.85
C ALA A 225 -1.93 -2.27 -2.05
N ASN A 226 -1.25 -1.62 -3.01
CA ASN A 226 -0.69 -2.30 -4.18
C ASN A 226 0.37 -3.36 -3.82
N ILE A 227 1.16 -3.10 -2.78
CA ILE A 227 2.21 -4.02 -2.32
C ILE A 227 1.62 -5.35 -1.82
N PHE A 228 0.44 -5.33 -1.19
CA PHE A 228 -0.26 -6.50 -0.66
C PHE A 228 -1.29 -7.11 -1.63
N GLY A 229 -1.31 -6.66 -2.89
CA GLY A 229 -2.18 -7.24 -3.92
C GLY A 229 -3.57 -6.63 -4.02
N PHE A 230 -3.79 -5.44 -3.47
CA PHE A 230 -5.03 -4.67 -3.66
C PHE A 230 -4.80 -3.47 -4.60
N PRO A 231 -5.84 -2.83 -5.16
CA PRO A 231 -5.64 -1.65 -5.99
C PRO A 231 -5.03 -0.49 -5.18
N GLY A 232 -4.02 0.16 -5.75
CA GLY A 232 -3.46 1.41 -5.22
C GLY A 232 -4.25 2.65 -5.69
N GLY A 233 -3.75 3.84 -5.33
CA GLY A 233 -4.45 5.11 -5.61
C GLY A 233 -4.75 5.36 -7.08
N VAL A 234 -3.78 5.09 -7.97
CA VAL A 234 -3.95 5.28 -9.41
C VAL A 234 -4.95 4.28 -10.02
N ALA A 235 -4.99 3.04 -9.53
CA ALA A 235 -5.95 2.04 -9.98
C ALA A 235 -7.38 2.43 -9.60
N TRP A 236 -7.60 2.87 -8.35
CA TRP A 236 -8.90 3.40 -7.92
C TRP A 236 -9.30 4.65 -8.70
N ALA A 237 -8.36 5.56 -8.99
CA ALA A 237 -8.62 6.73 -9.83
C ALA A 237 -9.10 6.34 -11.23
N MET A 238 -8.45 5.37 -11.88
CA MET A 238 -8.86 4.90 -13.21
C MET A 238 -10.21 4.18 -13.19
N LEU A 239 -10.48 3.35 -12.17
CA LEU A 239 -11.79 2.72 -12.01
C LEU A 239 -12.90 3.77 -11.88
N VAL A 240 -12.73 4.78 -11.04
CA VAL A 240 -13.71 5.88 -10.90
C VAL A 240 -13.82 6.71 -12.18
N ALA A 241 -12.70 7.01 -12.84
CA ALA A 241 -12.69 7.74 -14.11
C ALA A 241 -13.51 7.00 -15.18
N ARG A 242 -13.39 5.66 -15.26
CA ARG A 242 -14.17 4.85 -16.20
C ARG A 242 -15.66 5.00 -15.98
N ILE A 243 -16.12 4.99 -14.73
CA ILE A 243 -17.54 5.19 -14.40
C ILE A 243 -18.00 6.61 -14.76
N CYS A 244 -17.16 7.63 -14.54
CA CYS A 244 -17.45 9.00 -14.96
C CYS A 244 -17.63 9.10 -16.49
N GLN A 245 -16.86 8.36 -17.28
CA GLN A 245 -17.03 8.31 -18.75
C GLN A 245 -18.38 7.69 -19.16
N LEU A 246 -18.85 6.70 -18.40
CA LEU A 246 -20.12 6.01 -18.68
C LEU A 246 -21.36 6.82 -18.27
N TYR A 247 -21.21 7.77 -17.34
CA TYR A 247 -22.27 8.65 -16.83
C TYR A 247 -21.82 10.12 -16.78
N PRO A 248 -21.58 10.75 -17.94
CA PRO A 248 -20.91 12.06 -18.03
C PRO A 248 -21.67 13.21 -17.36
N ASN A 249 -22.98 13.07 -17.18
CA ASN A 249 -23.84 14.12 -16.64
C ASN A 249 -24.24 13.93 -15.18
N ALA A 250 -23.92 12.79 -14.57
CA ALA A 250 -24.34 12.45 -13.20
C ALA A 250 -23.54 13.20 -12.11
N VAL A 251 -24.06 13.17 -10.88
CA VAL A 251 -23.38 13.65 -9.66
C VAL A 251 -22.61 12.54 -8.95
N SER A 252 -21.74 12.90 -8.01
CA SER A 252 -20.81 11.96 -7.38
C SER A 252 -21.52 10.85 -6.62
N ALA A 253 -22.63 11.13 -5.95
CA ALA A 253 -23.45 10.09 -5.31
C ALA A 253 -23.89 8.97 -6.29
N VAL A 254 -24.30 9.36 -7.50
CA VAL A 254 -24.70 8.42 -8.55
C VAL A 254 -23.48 7.70 -9.12
N ILE A 255 -22.36 8.39 -9.33
CA ILE A 255 -21.10 7.75 -9.76
C ILE A 255 -20.67 6.67 -8.76
N VAL A 256 -20.71 6.96 -7.45
CA VAL A 256 -20.36 5.98 -6.40
C VAL A 256 -21.31 4.78 -6.42
N SER A 257 -22.63 5.00 -6.58
CA SER A 257 -23.59 3.89 -6.73
C SER A 257 -23.31 3.04 -7.98
N LYS A 258 -23.10 3.68 -9.14
CA LYS A 258 -22.81 2.99 -10.39
C LYS A 258 -21.46 2.29 -10.38
N PHE A 259 -20.48 2.81 -9.63
CA PHE A 259 -19.18 2.18 -9.45
C PHE A 259 -19.32 0.78 -8.86
N PHE A 260 -20.05 0.63 -7.74
CA PHE A 260 -20.25 -0.68 -7.13
C PHE A 260 -21.01 -1.62 -8.06
N HIS A 261 -22.13 -1.15 -8.62
CA HIS A 261 -22.98 -1.96 -9.47
C HIS A 261 -22.23 -2.49 -10.70
N ILE A 262 -21.52 -1.61 -11.42
CA ILE A 262 -20.81 -1.98 -12.66
C ILE A 262 -19.60 -2.86 -12.36
N LEU A 263 -18.80 -2.53 -11.35
CA LEU A 263 -17.59 -3.32 -11.08
C LEU A 263 -17.89 -4.69 -10.47
N THR A 264 -19.04 -4.85 -9.80
CA THR A 264 -19.55 -6.16 -9.36
C THR A 264 -19.93 -7.04 -10.55
N GLN A 265 -20.50 -6.45 -11.61
CA GLN A 265 -20.93 -7.17 -12.81
C GLN A 265 -19.87 -7.19 -13.92
N TRP A 266 -18.70 -6.59 -13.68
CA TRP A 266 -17.65 -6.49 -14.68
C TRP A 266 -17.11 -7.89 -14.99
N ASN A 267 -16.99 -8.19 -16.29
CA ASN A 267 -16.56 -9.51 -16.75
C ASN A 267 -15.03 -9.69 -16.65
N TRP A 268 -14.50 -9.71 -15.43
CA TRP A 268 -13.08 -9.96 -15.18
C TRP A 268 -12.63 -11.28 -15.81
N PRO A 269 -11.49 -11.35 -16.54
CA PRO A 269 -10.39 -10.38 -16.58
C PRO A 269 -10.45 -9.37 -17.76
N GLN A 270 -11.63 -9.01 -18.28
CA GLN A 270 -11.73 -7.94 -19.29
C GLN A 270 -11.11 -6.63 -18.75
N PRO A 271 -10.24 -5.94 -19.50
CA PRO A 271 -9.52 -4.77 -18.98
C PRO A 271 -10.40 -3.53 -18.88
N VAL A 272 -10.16 -2.74 -17.84
CA VAL A 272 -10.67 -1.38 -17.73
C VAL A 272 -9.73 -0.44 -18.49
N LEU A 273 -10.25 0.19 -19.54
CA LEU A 273 -9.54 1.13 -20.41
C LEU A 273 -10.20 2.51 -20.36
N LEU A 274 -9.41 3.57 -20.22
CA LEU A 274 -9.90 4.96 -20.28
C LEU A 274 -9.83 5.58 -21.67
N LYS A 275 -8.95 5.07 -22.53
CA LYS A 275 -8.82 5.41 -23.95
C LYS A 275 -8.24 4.20 -24.70
N PRO A 276 -8.30 4.16 -26.05
CA PRO A 276 -7.63 3.12 -26.81
C PRO A 276 -6.15 3.07 -26.46
N ILE A 277 -5.58 1.87 -26.33
CA ILE A 277 -4.14 1.69 -26.12
C ILE A 277 -3.44 2.20 -27.38
N GLU A 278 -2.51 3.12 -27.19
CA GLU A 278 -1.81 3.77 -28.28
C GLU A 278 -0.47 3.09 -28.55
N ASP A 279 -0.11 2.98 -29.83
CA ASP A 279 1.27 2.75 -30.22
C ASP A 279 2.11 4.00 -29.94
N GLY A 280 3.43 3.83 -29.91
CA GLY A 280 4.34 4.94 -29.70
C GLY A 280 5.71 4.72 -30.34
N PRO A 281 6.59 5.72 -30.21
CA PRO A 281 7.82 5.80 -30.99
C PRO A 281 8.93 4.84 -30.50
N LEU A 282 8.69 4.05 -29.45
CA LEU A 282 9.70 3.21 -28.81
C LEU A 282 9.33 1.74 -28.96
N GLN A 283 10.36 0.88 -29.00
CA GLN A 283 10.20 -0.57 -28.93
C GLN A 283 10.10 -1.04 -27.47
N VAL A 284 9.15 -0.47 -26.71
CA VAL A 284 8.91 -0.82 -25.30
C VAL A 284 7.70 -1.74 -25.17
N ARG A 285 7.69 -2.58 -24.14
CA ARG A 285 6.54 -3.44 -23.83
C ARG A 285 5.34 -2.58 -23.47
N VAL A 286 4.28 -2.71 -24.25
CA VAL A 286 2.94 -2.19 -23.95
C VAL A 286 2.05 -3.36 -23.51
N TRP A 287 1.19 -3.15 -22.53
CA TRP A 287 0.30 -4.21 -22.02
C TRP A 287 -0.53 -4.83 -23.16
N ASN A 288 -0.35 -6.14 -23.38
CA ASN A 288 -1.02 -6.87 -24.44
C ASN A 288 -1.16 -8.37 -24.08
N PRO A 289 -2.34 -8.83 -23.60
CA PRO A 289 -2.55 -10.21 -23.16
C PRO A 289 -2.57 -11.23 -24.31
N ARG A 290 -2.68 -10.77 -25.57
CA ARG A 290 -2.58 -11.64 -26.75
C ARG A 290 -1.15 -12.05 -27.01
N VAL A 291 -0.20 -11.13 -26.78
CA VAL A 291 1.23 -11.32 -27.05
C VAL A 291 1.97 -11.84 -25.82
N TYR A 292 1.73 -11.25 -24.64
CA TYR A 292 2.51 -11.55 -23.43
C TYR A 292 1.75 -12.48 -22.47
N PRO A 293 2.28 -13.68 -22.15
CA PRO A 293 1.64 -14.61 -21.22
C PRO A 293 1.42 -14.04 -19.82
N GLN A 294 2.37 -13.21 -19.33
CA GLN A 294 2.25 -12.54 -18.03
C GLN A 294 1.03 -11.61 -17.98
N ASP A 295 0.78 -10.85 -19.06
CA ASP A 295 -0.36 -9.93 -19.14
C ASP A 295 -1.70 -10.68 -19.17
N ARG A 296 -1.71 -11.90 -19.72
CA ARG A 296 -2.87 -12.79 -19.76
C ARG A 296 -3.24 -13.34 -18.37
N GLN A 297 -2.29 -13.38 -17.44
CA GLN A 297 -2.51 -13.84 -16.06
C GLN A 297 -3.08 -12.75 -15.14
N HIS A 298 -3.18 -11.50 -15.60
CA HIS A 298 -3.77 -10.42 -14.80
C HIS A 298 -5.25 -10.67 -14.53
N ARG A 299 -5.63 -10.69 -13.25
CA ARG A 299 -6.98 -11.06 -12.80
C ARG A 299 -8.01 -9.94 -12.95
N MET A 300 -7.64 -8.72 -12.57
CA MET A 300 -8.52 -7.55 -12.68
C MET A 300 -7.77 -6.39 -13.34
N PRO A 301 -7.46 -6.47 -14.65
CA PRO A 301 -6.56 -5.52 -15.29
C PRO A 301 -7.16 -4.11 -15.40
N VAL A 302 -6.47 -3.12 -14.82
CA VAL A 302 -6.77 -1.69 -14.94
C VAL A 302 -5.59 -1.00 -15.60
N ILE A 303 -5.79 -0.47 -16.80
CA ILE A 303 -4.68 -0.11 -17.69
C ILE A 303 -4.43 1.40 -17.68
N THR A 304 -3.17 1.79 -17.49
CA THR A 304 -2.76 3.19 -17.52
C THR A 304 -2.96 3.79 -18.92
N PRO A 305 -3.55 4.99 -19.03
CA PRO A 305 -3.86 5.56 -20.33
C PRO A 305 -2.59 6.06 -21.04
N ALA A 306 -1.62 6.60 -20.30
CA ALA A 306 -0.41 7.15 -20.90
C ALA A 306 0.47 6.06 -21.50
N TYR A 307 0.98 6.32 -22.70
CA TYR A 307 1.97 5.47 -23.35
C TYR A 307 3.31 5.51 -22.59
N PRO A 308 3.99 4.36 -22.38
CA PRO A 308 3.50 3.00 -22.69
C PRO A 308 2.51 2.48 -21.65
N SER A 309 1.35 2.00 -22.11
CA SER A 309 0.28 1.52 -21.22
C SER A 309 0.70 0.25 -20.46
N MET A 310 0.43 0.22 -19.15
CA MET A 310 0.77 -0.87 -18.24
C MET A 310 -0.44 -1.24 -17.35
N CYS A 311 -0.41 -2.42 -16.76
CA CYS A 311 -1.42 -2.84 -15.78
C CYS A 311 -1.08 -2.33 -14.38
N ALA A 312 -1.92 -1.44 -13.84
CA ALA A 312 -1.76 -0.88 -12.49
C ALA A 312 -2.18 -1.83 -11.36
N THR A 313 -2.69 -3.02 -11.70
CA THR A 313 -3.26 -4.00 -10.77
C THR A 313 -2.67 -5.40 -10.98
N HIS A 314 -1.44 -5.48 -11.51
CA HIS A 314 -0.73 -6.73 -11.77
C HIS A 314 -0.48 -7.58 -10.51
N ASN A 315 -0.53 -6.95 -9.32
CA ASN A 315 -0.36 -7.62 -8.03
C ASN A 315 -1.65 -8.30 -7.49
N ILE A 316 -2.81 -8.17 -8.15
CA ILE A 316 -4.03 -8.84 -7.65
C ILE A 316 -3.91 -10.36 -7.78
N THR A 317 -4.15 -11.06 -6.67
CA THR A 317 -4.15 -12.52 -6.51
C THR A 317 -5.58 -13.08 -6.54
N ALA A 318 -5.76 -14.40 -6.48
CA ALA A 318 -7.10 -14.99 -6.43
C ALA A 318 -7.83 -14.58 -5.14
N SER A 319 -7.12 -14.60 -4.02
CA SER A 319 -7.65 -14.26 -2.70
C SER A 319 -8.05 -12.79 -2.61
N THR A 320 -7.16 -11.88 -3.02
CA THR A 320 -7.45 -10.44 -2.99
C THR A 320 -8.55 -10.07 -3.98
N GLN A 321 -8.61 -10.70 -5.16
CA GLN A 321 -9.77 -10.57 -6.07
C GLN A 321 -11.08 -10.95 -5.38
N LYS A 322 -11.13 -12.10 -4.68
CA LYS A 322 -12.33 -12.54 -3.95
C LYS A 322 -12.74 -11.55 -2.85
N VAL A 323 -11.78 -10.97 -2.13
CA VAL A 323 -12.03 -9.92 -1.13
C VAL A 323 -12.59 -8.66 -1.78
N ILE A 324 -11.97 -8.18 -2.87
CA ILE A 324 -12.44 -7.00 -3.61
C ILE A 324 -13.88 -7.20 -4.10
N MET A 325 -14.18 -8.35 -4.70
CA MET A 325 -15.53 -8.67 -5.18
C MET A 325 -16.55 -8.68 -4.03
N GLY A 326 -16.23 -9.31 -2.89
CA GLY A 326 -17.11 -9.29 -1.72
C GLY A 326 -17.39 -7.88 -1.17
N GLU A 327 -16.40 -7.00 -1.18
CA GLU A 327 -16.58 -5.60 -0.77
C GLU A 327 -17.34 -4.76 -1.82
N LEU A 328 -17.21 -5.06 -3.12
CA LEU A 328 -18.01 -4.45 -4.18
C LEU A 328 -19.49 -4.86 -4.09
N GLU A 329 -19.76 -6.14 -3.81
CA GLU A 329 -21.10 -6.66 -3.54
C GLU A 329 -21.72 -6.00 -2.31
N ARG A 330 -20.97 -5.93 -1.19
CA ARG A 330 -21.38 -5.20 0.02
C ARG A 330 -21.70 -3.74 -0.31
N GLY A 331 -20.83 -3.07 -1.08
CA GLY A 331 -21.05 -1.69 -1.52
C GLY A 331 -22.32 -1.52 -2.36
N THR A 332 -22.62 -2.48 -3.24
CA THR A 332 -23.85 -2.47 -4.06
C THR A 332 -25.10 -2.53 -3.17
N VAL A 333 -25.12 -3.43 -2.18
CA VAL A 333 -26.24 -3.54 -1.23
C VAL A 333 -26.41 -2.25 -0.43
N LEU A 334 -25.34 -1.72 0.14
CA LEU A 334 -25.39 -0.48 0.93
C LEU A 334 -25.82 0.72 0.09
N MET A 335 -25.38 0.83 -1.15
CA MET A 335 -25.80 1.92 -2.02
C MET A 335 -27.28 1.84 -2.39
N ASN A 336 -27.85 0.64 -2.55
CA ASN A 336 -29.29 0.49 -2.72
C ASN A 336 -30.08 0.93 -1.48
N ASP A 337 -29.57 0.60 -0.29
CA ASP A 337 -30.18 1.03 0.97
C ASP A 337 -30.07 2.55 1.19
N ILE A 338 -28.92 3.16 0.85
CA ILE A 338 -28.73 4.62 0.93
C ILE A 338 -29.65 5.35 -0.06
N MET A 339 -29.72 4.88 -1.31
CA MET A 339 -30.61 5.45 -2.33
C MET A 339 -32.09 5.31 -1.97
N SER A 340 -32.45 4.34 -1.13
CA SER A 340 -33.81 4.14 -0.60
C SER A 340 -34.02 4.72 0.80
N ASN A 341 -33.09 5.55 1.29
CA ASN A 341 -33.12 6.22 2.60
C ASN A 341 -33.21 5.28 3.82
N LYS A 342 -32.72 4.03 3.70
CA LYS A 342 -32.65 3.06 4.81
C LYS A 342 -31.34 3.10 5.58
N LYS A 343 -30.29 3.64 4.94
CA LYS A 343 -28.92 3.76 5.47
C LYS A 343 -28.32 5.10 5.09
N THR A 344 -27.20 5.45 5.72
CA THR A 344 -26.48 6.70 5.48
C THR A 344 -25.10 6.45 4.87
N TRP A 345 -24.44 7.53 4.43
CA TRP A 345 -23.07 7.45 3.94
C TRP A 345 -22.06 6.95 4.98
N SER A 346 -22.30 7.18 6.27
CA SER A 346 -21.42 6.66 7.33
C SER A 346 -21.40 5.13 7.35
N ASP A 347 -22.52 4.45 7.00
CA ASP A 347 -22.60 2.99 6.91
C ASP A 347 -21.65 2.41 5.85
N LEU A 348 -21.47 3.15 4.75
CA LEU A 348 -20.54 2.77 3.68
C LEU A 348 -19.08 2.81 4.16
N PHE A 349 -18.76 3.76 5.04
CA PHE A 349 -17.40 4.04 5.52
C PHE A 349 -17.07 3.38 6.87
N ILE A 350 -17.89 2.44 7.34
CA ILE A 350 -17.58 1.64 8.53
C ILE A 350 -16.28 0.86 8.32
N LYS A 351 -15.39 0.91 9.32
CA LYS A 351 -14.11 0.20 9.36
C LYS A 351 -14.31 -1.31 9.16
N HIS A 352 -13.34 -1.97 8.53
CA HIS A 352 -13.29 -3.40 8.36
C HIS A 352 -13.30 -4.14 9.71
N ASP A 353 -13.67 -5.41 9.67
CA ASP A 353 -13.66 -6.34 10.79
C ASP A 353 -12.55 -7.39 10.62
N PHE A 354 -11.47 -7.07 9.88
CA PHE A 354 -10.38 -8.00 9.53
C PHE A 354 -9.90 -8.84 10.72
N PHE A 355 -9.60 -8.22 11.87
CA PHE A 355 -9.11 -8.89 13.10
C PHE A 355 -10.20 -9.52 13.98
N HIS A 356 -11.44 -9.57 13.47
CA HIS A 356 -12.61 -10.24 14.07
C HIS A 356 -13.16 -11.35 13.14
N LYS A 357 -12.82 -11.31 11.85
CA LYS A 357 -13.44 -12.10 10.79
C LYS A 357 -12.94 -13.54 10.70
N TYR A 358 -11.63 -13.76 10.86
CA TYR A 358 -11.01 -15.07 10.67
C TYR A 358 -10.79 -15.79 12.00
N LYS A 359 -10.84 -17.12 11.99
CA LYS A 359 -10.50 -17.93 13.17
C LYS A 359 -8.98 -18.04 13.39
N PHE A 360 -8.23 -17.98 12.30
CA PHE A 360 -6.78 -18.19 12.25
C PHE A 360 -6.11 -17.09 11.44
N TYR A 361 -4.94 -16.69 11.88
CA TYR A 361 -4.09 -15.69 11.23
C TYR A 361 -2.66 -16.23 11.17
N LEU A 362 -1.98 -15.90 10.08
CA LEU A 362 -0.53 -16.00 10.01
C LEU A 362 0.05 -14.62 10.33
N THR A 363 0.99 -14.57 11.27
CA THR A 363 1.71 -13.36 11.66
C THR A 363 3.15 -13.49 11.19
N ILE A 364 3.58 -12.60 10.30
CA ILE A 364 4.93 -12.55 9.77
C ILE A 364 5.63 -11.38 10.46
N ILE A 365 6.73 -11.65 11.15
CA ILE A 365 7.46 -10.63 11.91
C ILE A 365 8.85 -10.52 11.30
N ALA A 366 9.18 -9.36 10.74
CA ALA A 366 10.55 -8.98 10.39
C ALA A 366 11.17 -8.24 11.58
N SER A 367 12.34 -8.66 12.05
CA SER A 367 13.08 -7.97 13.11
C SER A 367 14.46 -7.52 12.65
N THR A 368 14.92 -6.41 13.21
CA THR A 368 16.26 -5.86 12.98
C THR A 368 16.86 -5.38 14.30
N ARG A 369 18.00 -5.97 14.68
CA ARG A 369 18.87 -5.52 15.76
C ARG A 369 19.93 -4.58 15.18
N GLY A 370 19.55 -3.33 14.98
CA GLY A 370 20.35 -2.41 14.18
C GLY A 370 19.74 -1.02 14.11
N ASP A 371 20.13 -0.27 13.08
CA ASP A 371 19.60 1.08 12.86
C ASP A 371 18.27 1.09 12.09
N ASP A 372 17.63 2.26 12.08
CA ASP A 372 16.33 2.49 11.45
C ASP A 372 16.39 2.27 9.91
N GLU A 373 17.53 2.54 9.26
CA GLU A 373 17.71 2.39 7.80
C GLU A 373 17.78 0.90 7.42
N GLN A 374 18.56 0.13 8.16
CA GLN A 374 18.64 -1.33 8.05
C GLN A 374 17.26 -1.96 8.22
N HIS A 375 16.49 -1.51 9.22
CA HIS A 375 15.14 -2.03 9.43
C HIS A 375 14.20 -1.69 8.29
N LEU A 376 14.20 -0.44 7.81
CA LEU A 376 13.35 0.00 6.70
C LEU A 376 13.61 -0.82 5.42
N LYS A 377 14.88 -1.12 5.12
CA LYS A 377 15.26 -1.97 3.98
C LYS A 377 14.79 -3.41 4.17
N TRP A 378 15.03 -3.99 5.34
CA TRP A 378 14.66 -5.38 5.63
C TRP A 378 13.15 -5.61 5.67
N SER A 379 12.43 -4.83 6.47
CA SER A 379 10.96 -4.87 6.57
C SER A 379 10.31 -4.62 5.22
N GLY A 380 10.79 -3.62 4.46
CA GLY A 380 10.30 -3.32 3.11
C GLY A 380 10.47 -4.48 2.12
N LEU A 381 11.58 -5.23 2.20
CA LEU A 381 11.75 -6.46 1.43
C LEU A 381 10.70 -7.50 1.81
N VAL A 382 10.55 -7.79 3.11
CA VAL A 382 9.60 -8.80 3.61
C VAL A 382 8.16 -8.45 3.22
N GLU A 383 7.77 -7.18 3.35
CA GLU A 383 6.49 -6.64 2.90
C GLU A 383 6.27 -6.87 1.40
N ALA A 384 7.25 -6.51 0.57
CA ALA A 384 7.17 -6.65 -0.88
C ALA A 384 7.04 -8.10 -1.34
N LYS A 385 7.50 -9.07 -0.53
CA LYS A 385 7.39 -10.50 -0.82
C LYS A 385 6.13 -11.14 -0.23
N LEU A 386 5.43 -10.52 0.72
CA LEU A 386 4.27 -11.11 1.42
C LEU A 386 3.21 -11.63 0.43
N ARG A 387 2.99 -10.93 -0.68
CA ARG A 387 2.09 -11.35 -1.74
C ARG A 387 2.43 -12.73 -2.33
N LEU A 388 3.71 -13.07 -2.43
CA LEU A 388 4.15 -14.36 -2.96
C LEU A 388 3.78 -15.51 -2.00
N LEU A 389 3.82 -15.27 -0.70
CA LEU A 389 3.29 -16.20 0.30
C LEU A 389 1.78 -16.38 0.14
N VAL A 390 1.04 -15.29 -0.04
CA VAL A 390 -0.42 -15.34 -0.32
C VAL A 390 -0.71 -16.20 -1.57
N GLN A 391 0.06 -16.03 -2.64
CA GLN A 391 -0.09 -16.82 -3.87
C GLN A 391 0.19 -18.32 -3.68
N LYS A 392 1.14 -18.68 -2.80
CA LYS A 392 1.39 -20.08 -2.44
C LYS A 392 0.29 -20.64 -1.54
N LEU A 393 -0.21 -19.84 -0.60
CA LEU A 393 -1.28 -20.25 0.32
C LEU A 393 -2.62 -20.43 -0.41
N GLU A 394 -2.98 -19.55 -1.35
CA GLU A 394 -4.30 -19.60 -2.00
C GLU A 394 -4.51 -20.81 -2.93
N ILE A 395 -3.44 -21.50 -3.32
CA ILE A 395 -3.50 -22.76 -4.08
C ILE A 395 -3.33 -23.99 -3.19
N PHE A 396 -3.07 -23.80 -1.89
CA PHE A 396 -2.83 -24.89 -0.96
C PHE A 396 -4.16 -25.57 -0.58
N GLN A 397 -4.20 -26.91 -0.67
CA GLN A 397 -5.41 -27.66 -0.39
C GLN A 397 -5.93 -27.38 1.01
N GLY A 398 -7.21 -26.99 1.11
CA GLY A 398 -7.90 -26.66 2.36
C GLY A 398 -7.85 -25.20 2.78
N ILE A 399 -7.10 -24.32 2.08
CA ILE A 399 -7.24 -22.86 2.21
C ILE A 399 -8.26 -22.37 1.16
N ASN A 400 -9.35 -21.76 1.62
CA ASN A 400 -10.33 -21.12 0.73
C ASN A 400 -10.00 -19.66 0.41
N LEU A 401 -9.27 -19.01 1.31
CA LEU A 401 -8.86 -17.62 1.20
C LEU A 401 -7.65 -17.36 2.11
N ALA A 402 -6.61 -16.75 1.53
CA ALA A 402 -5.51 -16.15 2.27
C ALA A 402 -5.58 -14.62 2.09
N HIS A 403 -6.10 -13.92 3.10
CA HIS A 403 -6.36 -12.48 3.02
C HIS A 403 -5.24 -11.69 3.70
N PRO A 404 -4.30 -11.08 2.95
CA PRO A 404 -3.30 -10.20 3.55
C PRO A 404 -3.95 -8.92 4.08
N TYR A 405 -3.58 -8.50 5.28
CA TYR A 405 -3.93 -7.18 5.78
C TYR A 405 -3.14 -6.10 5.06
N VAL A 406 -3.66 -4.87 5.02
CA VAL A 406 -3.13 -3.80 4.17
C VAL A 406 -2.12 -2.87 4.84
N LYS A 407 -1.80 -3.10 6.11
CA LYS A 407 -0.87 -2.28 6.88
C LYS A 407 0.03 -3.16 7.75
N ALA A 408 1.28 -2.74 7.88
CA ALA A 408 2.22 -3.23 8.87
C ALA A 408 1.92 -2.64 10.26
N PHE A 409 2.39 -3.32 11.29
CA PHE A 409 2.46 -2.81 12.66
C PHE A 409 3.91 -2.78 13.10
N GLU A 410 4.40 -1.58 13.40
CA GLU A 410 5.79 -1.34 13.75
C GLU A 410 5.93 -1.09 15.25
N LYS A 411 6.96 -1.68 15.84
CA LYS A 411 7.31 -1.51 17.26
C LYS A 411 8.83 -1.49 17.40
N THR A 412 9.35 -0.62 18.25
CA THR A 412 10.77 -0.58 18.58
C THR A 412 10.96 -0.73 20.07
N TYR A 413 11.86 -1.62 20.48
CA TYR A 413 12.21 -1.83 21.90
C TYR A 413 13.69 -1.56 22.12
N LEU A 414 14.01 -1.09 23.32
CA LEU A 414 15.39 -1.03 23.80
C LEU A 414 15.77 -2.35 24.47
N TYR A 415 17.00 -2.79 24.24
CA TYR A 415 17.60 -3.96 24.88
C TYR A 415 19.08 -3.71 25.22
N GLU A 416 19.60 -4.35 26.26
CA GLU A 416 21.02 -4.28 26.65
C GLU A 416 21.79 -5.53 26.21
N THR A 417 21.14 -6.69 26.28
CA THR A 417 21.79 -7.99 25.99
C THR A 417 21.13 -8.73 24.84
N GLU A 418 21.90 -9.60 24.18
CA GLU A 418 21.39 -10.43 23.07
C GLU A 418 20.25 -11.37 23.51
N ASP A 419 20.22 -11.74 24.79
CA ASP A 419 19.17 -12.59 25.36
C ASP A 419 17.85 -11.82 25.54
N GLU A 420 17.92 -10.55 25.95
CA GLU A 420 16.75 -9.67 25.98
C GLU A 420 16.17 -9.47 24.58
N ALA A 421 17.02 -9.24 23.57
CA ALA A 421 16.58 -9.11 22.18
C ALA A 421 15.85 -10.38 21.68
N LYS A 422 16.41 -11.56 21.97
CA LYS A 422 15.75 -12.86 21.65
C LYS A 422 14.43 -13.02 22.39
N GLU A 423 14.37 -12.61 23.66
CA GLU A 423 13.15 -12.70 24.45
C GLU A 423 12.05 -11.79 23.89
N ILE A 424 12.38 -10.56 23.49
CA ILE A 424 11.43 -9.65 22.83
C ILE A 424 10.89 -10.29 21.54
N GLU A 425 11.75 -10.79 20.65
CA GLU A 425 11.34 -11.43 19.39
C GLU A 425 10.44 -12.66 19.60
N LEU A 426 10.75 -13.48 20.61
CA LEU A 426 9.98 -14.66 20.96
C LEU A 426 8.57 -14.31 21.44
N ASN A 427 8.45 -13.29 22.29
CA ASN A 427 7.17 -12.90 22.91
C ASN A 427 6.32 -11.98 22.02
N PHE A 428 6.91 -11.30 21.02
CA PHE A 428 6.17 -10.41 20.13
C PHE A 428 5.17 -11.13 19.19
N GLY A 429 3.96 -10.58 19.02
CA GLY A 429 2.97 -11.09 18.07
C GLY A 429 1.91 -12.06 18.62
N ASN A 430 1.94 -12.38 19.93
CA ASN A 430 0.91 -13.17 20.61
C ASN A 430 0.42 -12.46 21.86
N TYR A 431 -0.91 -12.42 22.07
CA TYR A 431 -1.47 -11.83 23.28
C TYR A 431 -1.04 -12.58 24.55
N SER A 432 -0.99 -13.91 24.50
CA SER A 432 -0.58 -14.73 25.65
C SER A 432 0.81 -14.39 26.19
N HIS A 433 1.66 -13.77 25.37
CA HIS A 433 3.03 -13.41 25.70
C HIS A 433 3.25 -11.89 25.81
N GLU A 434 2.25 -11.08 25.48
CA GLU A 434 2.36 -9.61 25.43
C GLU A 434 2.71 -9.01 26.80
N SER A 435 2.23 -9.61 27.90
CA SER A 435 2.58 -9.16 29.25
C SER A 435 4.07 -9.27 29.56
N ASN A 436 4.78 -10.20 28.91
CA ASN A 436 6.22 -10.38 29.10
C ASN A 436 7.03 -9.24 28.44
N LEU A 437 6.43 -8.53 27.48
CA LEU A 437 7.07 -7.39 26.83
C LEU A 437 7.05 -6.12 27.70
N GLY A 438 6.11 -6.03 28.65
CA GLY A 438 5.95 -4.85 29.50
C GLY A 438 7.14 -4.53 30.41
N LYS A 439 8.12 -5.42 30.51
CA LYS A 439 9.38 -5.19 31.23
C LYS A 439 10.45 -4.47 30.39
N PHE A 440 10.29 -4.43 29.07
CA PHE A 440 11.21 -3.77 28.15
C PHE A 440 10.72 -2.36 27.80
N LYS A 441 11.63 -1.42 27.60
CA LYS A 441 11.28 -0.05 27.23
C LYS A 441 10.93 0.00 25.74
N GLU A 442 9.67 0.25 25.41
CA GLU A 442 9.22 0.55 24.05
C GLU A 442 9.57 2.01 23.69
N ILE A 443 10.10 2.23 22.49
CA ILE A 443 10.21 3.56 21.89
C ILE A 443 8.88 3.91 21.22
N THR A 444 8.30 5.02 21.63
CA THR A 444 7.02 5.56 21.20
C THR A 444 7.21 7.01 20.76
N GLU A 445 6.20 7.59 20.12
CA GLU A 445 6.25 9.01 19.73
C GLU A 445 6.50 9.98 20.91
N GLU A 446 6.14 9.58 22.13
CA GLU A 446 6.31 10.41 23.34
C GLU A 446 7.76 10.43 23.85
N ASN A 447 8.54 9.39 23.56
CA ASN A 447 9.88 9.22 24.13
C ASN A 447 10.98 9.02 23.07
N LYS A 448 10.66 9.13 21.78
CA LYS A 448 11.61 8.94 20.66
C LYS A 448 12.76 9.94 20.67
N ASP A 449 12.56 11.11 21.25
CA ASP A 449 13.56 12.19 21.36
C ASP A 449 14.35 12.11 22.67
N GLU A 450 14.03 11.17 23.57
CA GLU A 450 14.82 10.94 24.78
C GLU A 450 16.18 10.34 24.44
N GLU A 451 17.22 10.80 25.13
CA GLU A 451 18.56 10.25 24.96
C GLU A 451 18.59 8.77 25.40
N ILE A 452 19.00 7.89 24.47
CA ILE A 452 19.14 6.47 24.75
C ILE A 452 20.34 6.29 25.67
N LYS A 453 20.11 5.69 26.85
CA LYS A 453 21.16 5.43 27.83
C LYS A 453 22.29 4.60 27.23
N GLU A 454 23.51 4.91 27.63
CA GLU A 454 24.70 4.17 27.22
C GLU A 454 24.55 2.67 27.53
N GLY A 455 24.83 1.82 26.54
CA GLY A 455 24.67 0.36 26.63
C GLY A 455 23.37 -0.20 26.02
N PHE A 456 22.33 0.62 25.84
CA PHE A 456 21.09 0.18 25.18
C PHE A 456 21.19 0.24 23.65
N LYS A 457 20.59 -0.75 22.99
CA LYS A 457 20.45 -0.85 21.54
C LYS A 457 18.98 -0.91 21.15
N LYS A 458 18.68 -0.63 19.88
CA LYS A 458 17.31 -0.71 19.32
C LYS A 458 17.06 -2.05 18.64
N LEU A 459 15.92 -2.64 18.95
CA LEU A 459 15.33 -3.78 18.23
C LEU A 459 14.05 -3.30 17.56
N HIS A 460 14.05 -3.29 16.23
CA HIS A 460 12.92 -2.90 15.41
C HIS A 460 12.13 -4.13 14.96
N LEU A 461 10.80 -4.05 15.00
CA LEU A 461 9.89 -5.14 14.68
C LEU A 461 8.77 -4.64 13.77
N THR A 462 8.58 -5.33 12.65
CA THR A 462 7.47 -5.12 11.72
C THR A 462 6.61 -6.37 11.65
N ALA A 463 5.33 -6.28 12.06
CA ALA A 463 4.36 -7.37 11.99
C ALA A 463 3.35 -7.21 10.84
N LEU A 464 3.22 -8.26 10.03
CA LEU A 464 2.28 -8.38 8.92
C LEU A 464 1.32 -9.54 9.18
N TYR A 465 0.10 -9.43 8.68
CA TYR A 465 -0.96 -10.40 8.95
C TYR A 465 -1.60 -10.96 7.68
N ILE A 466 -1.89 -12.27 7.70
CA ILE A 466 -2.74 -12.93 6.70
C ILE A 466 -3.87 -13.65 7.44
N GLY A 467 -5.11 -13.25 7.21
CA GLY A 467 -6.29 -13.96 7.68
C GLY A 467 -6.55 -15.22 6.85
N LEU A 468 -6.79 -16.35 7.51
CA LEU A 468 -6.98 -17.65 6.85
C LEU A 468 -8.43 -18.12 7.01
N ASP A 469 -9.08 -18.36 5.88
CA ASP A 469 -10.33 -19.13 5.81
C ASP A 469 -10.00 -20.56 5.37
N ILE A 470 -10.25 -21.53 6.25
CA ILE A 470 -9.84 -22.93 6.09
C ILE A 470 -11.08 -23.80 6.08
N THR A 471 -11.21 -24.67 5.07
CA THR A 471 -12.17 -25.78 5.06
C THR A 471 -11.49 -27.02 5.61
N VAL A 472 -11.97 -27.51 6.76
CA VAL A 472 -11.56 -28.81 7.28
C VAL A 472 -12.45 -29.87 6.64
N SER A 473 -11.91 -30.63 5.68
CA SER A 473 -12.56 -31.82 5.11
C SER A 473 -11.90 -33.07 5.69
N GLY A 474 -12.61 -33.85 6.51
CA GLY A 474 -12.17 -35.17 7.00
C GLY A 474 -11.36 -35.17 8.30
N GLU A 475 -11.06 -36.37 8.81
CA GLU A 475 -10.57 -36.69 10.17
C GLU A 475 -9.22 -36.06 10.58
N ASP A 476 -8.53 -35.39 9.67
CA ASP A 476 -7.26 -34.72 9.92
C ASP A 476 -7.45 -33.37 10.65
N LYS A 477 -7.15 -33.37 11.95
CA LYS A 477 -7.26 -32.19 12.82
C LYS A 477 -6.11 -31.17 12.66
N LYS A 478 -5.11 -31.44 11.82
CA LYS A 478 -3.92 -30.59 11.65
C LYS A 478 -3.77 -30.14 10.21
N PHE A 479 -3.70 -28.82 10.04
CA PHE A 479 -3.50 -28.16 8.76
C PHE A 479 -2.03 -27.73 8.67
N ASP A 480 -1.25 -28.35 7.79
CA ASP A 480 0.19 -28.10 7.68
C ASP A 480 0.49 -27.12 6.53
N ILE A 481 0.81 -25.88 6.87
CA ILE A 481 1.26 -24.83 5.94
C ILE A 481 2.77 -24.61 6.00
N HIS A 482 3.53 -25.55 6.54
CA HIS A 482 4.97 -25.42 6.72
C HIS A 482 5.71 -25.17 5.40
N VAL A 483 5.35 -25.90 4.33
CA VAL A 483 6.00 -25.76 3.01
C VAL A 483 5.93 -24.33 2.46
N PRO A 484 4.74 -23.71 2.26
CA PRO A 484 4.68 -22.34 1.76
C PRO A 484 5.34 -21.32 2.70
N CYS A 485 5.29 -21.55 4.03
CA CYS A 485 5.96 -20.68 5.00
C CYS A 485 7.49 -20.77 4.92
N ASN A 486 8.03 -21.99 4.81
CA ASN A 486 9.48 -22.22 4.69
C ASN A 486 10.02 -21.70 3.36
N ASP A 487 9.29 -21.86 2.26
CA ASP A 487 9.64 -21.27 0.97
C ASP A 487 9.75 -19.74 1.07
N PHE A 488 8.79 -19.11 1.75
CA PHE A 488 8.80 -17.66 1.96
C PHE A 488 9.95 -17.20 2.87
N PHE A 489 10.21 -17.94 3.95
CA PHE A 489 11.36 -17.71 4.84
C PHE A 489 12.68 -17.74 4.05
N ASN A 490 12.90 -18.80 3.27
CA ASN A 490 14.11 -18.97 2.45
C ASN A 490 14.22 -17.90 1.36
N LEU A 491 13.11 -17.50 0.75
CA LEU A 491 13.08 -16.43 -0.25
C LEU A 491 13.51 -15.08 0.34
N CYS A 492 13.05 -14.73 1.54
CA CYS A 492 13.47 -13.48 2.18
C CYS A 492 14.95 -13.53 2.55
N ARG A 493 15.45 -14.71 2.94
CA ARG A 493 16.86 -14.94 3.31
C ARG A 493 17.81 -15.14 2.13
N SER A 494 17.32 -15.32 0.90
CA SER A 494 18.19 -15.55 -0.26
C SER A 494 18.99 -14.32 -0.70
N PHE A 495 18.67 -13.16 -0.16
CA PHE A 495 19.33 -11.89 -0.46
C PHE A 495 20.58 -11.75 0.42
N PRO A 496 21.80 -11.67 -0.15
CA PRO A 496 23.06 -11.71 0.61
C PRO A 496 23.18 -10.63 1.69
N GLU A 497 22.59 -9.45 1.45
CA GLU A 497 22.54 -8.30 2.36
C GLU A 497 21.87 -8.62 3.70
N TYR A 498 20.99 -9.63 3.76
CA TYR A 498 20.23 -10.02 4.95
C TYR A 498 20.60 -11.42 5.49
N SER A 499 21.82 -11.87 5.16
CA SER A 499 22.34 -13.18 5.57
C SER A 499 22.78 -13.25 7.04
N ASP A 500 23.05 -12.10 7.67
CA ASP A 500 23.44 -12.03 9.08
C ASP A 500 22.23 -12.25 10.00
N ASN A 501 22.18 -13.43 10.63
CA ASN A 501 21.12 -13.81 11.57
C ASN A 501 21.22 -13.09 12.93
N SER A 502 22.35 -12.46 13.25
CA SER A 502 22.50 -11.67 14.46
C SER A 502 21.86 -10.29 14.33
N VAL A 503 21.70 -9.78 13.10
CA VAL A 503 21.10 -8.48 12.82
C VAL A 503 19.67 -8.64 12.32
N PHE A 504 19.46 -9.47 11.30
CA PHE A 504 18.17 -9.61 10.64
C PHE A 504 17.50 -10.92 11.04
N SER A 505 16.23 -10.86 11.39
CA SER A 505 15.41 -12.05 11.64
C SER A 505 14.04 -11.96 10.99
N ILE A 506 13.48 -13.13 10.69
CA ILE A 506 12.09 -13.25 10.25
C ILE A 506 11.46 -14.46 10.96
N SER A 507 10.28 -14.27 11.53
CA SER A 507 9.50 -15.35 12.14
C SER A 507 8.09 -15.38 11.57
N ILE A 508 7.53 -16.57 11.49
CA ILE A 508 6.18 -16.81 10.97
C ILE A 508 5.41 -17.58 12.05
N LYS A 509 4.40 -16.95 12.64
CA LYS A 509 3.62 -17.49 13.76
C LYS A 509 2.19 -17.76 13.32
N HIS A 510 1.64 -18.90 13.69
CA HIS A 510 0.22 -19.20 13.52
C HIS A 510 -0.55 -18.80 14.78
N VAL A 511 -1.42 -17.80 14.65
CA VAL A 511 -2.12 -17.15 15.77
C VAL A 511 -3.63 -17.36 15.63
N LYS A 512 -4.29 -17.71 16.74
CA LYS A 512 -5.75 -17.84 16.78
C LYS A 512 -6.38 -16.47 17.04
N LEU A 513 -7.61 -16.27 16.59
CA LEU A 513 -8.35 -15.02 16.75
C LEU A 513 -8.25 -14.38 18.14
N TYR A 514 -8.46 -15.18 19.20
CA TYR A 514 -8.46 -14.69 20.58
C TYR A 514 -7.05 -14.45 21.17
N ASP A 515 -6.00 -14.75 20.41
CA ASP A 515 -4.60 -14.62 20.82
C ASP A 515 -3.85 -13.59 19.96
N LEU A 516 -4.56 -12.85 19.10
CA LEU A 516 -4.01 -11.70 18.40
C LEU A 516 -3.58 -10.61 19.40
N PRO A 517 -2.42 -9.97 19.19
CA PRO A 517 -1.85 -8.99 20.14
C PRO A 517 -2.70 -7.72 20.24
N SER A 518 -2.58 -6.96 21.33
CA SER A 518 -3.55 -5.88 21.63
C SER A 518 -3.48 -4.74 20.63
N PHE A 519 -2.28 -4.46 20.10
CA PHE A 519 -2.03 -3.38 19.16
C PHE A 519 -2.75 -3.49 17.80
N VAL A 520 -3.36 -4.64 17.47
CA VAL A 520 -4.14 -4.77 16.21
C VAL A 520 -5.55 -4.20 16.32
N TYR A 521 -6.03 -3.95 17.54
CA TYR A 521 -7.35 -3.41 17.84
C TYR A 521 -7.25 -1.91 18.08
N GLY A 522 -8.19 -1.14 17.51
CA GLY A 522 -8.32 0.29 17.82
C GLY A 522 -8.84 0.52 19.25
N GLU A 523 -8.80 1.77 19.72
CA GLU A 523 -9.26 2.15 21.08
C GLU A 523 -10.70 1.72 21.39
N ASP A 524 -11.58 1.75 20.38
CA ASP A 524 -12.99 1.37 20.50
C ASP A 524 -13.26 -0.13 20.24
N GLU A 525 -12.23 -0.92 19.91
CA GLU A 525 -12.38 -2.33 19.54
C GLU A 525 -12.00 -3.26 20.69
N GLN A 526 -12.89 -4.19 21.02
CA GLN A 526 -12.58 -5.25 21.99
C GLN A 526 -12.04 -6.49 21.27
N ARG A 527 -10.98 -7.08 21.85
CA ARG A 527 -10.47 -8.38 21.44
C ARG A 527 -11.55 -9.46 21.63
N PRO A 528 -11.76 -10.36 20.65
CA PRO A 528 -12.60 -11.54 20.83
C PRO A 528 -12.09 -12.47 21.95
N ILE A 529 -12.98 -12.84 22.87
CA ILE A 529 -12.65 -13.70 24.00
C ILE A 529 -12.86 -15.17 23.63
N LYS A 530 -11.95 -16.04 24.10
CA LYS A 530 -12.10 -17.49 23.97
C LYS A 530 -13.41 -17.96 24.62
N PRO A 531 -14.27 -18.71 23.92
CA PRO A 531 -15.49 -19.25 24.53
C PRO A 531 -15.13 -20.12 25.73
N SER A 532 -15.61 -19.78 26.93
CA SER A 532 -15.45 -20.64 28.10
C SER A 532 -16.26 -21.92 27.84
N LYS A 533 -15.62 -23.09 27.95
CA LYS A 533 -16.36 -24.35 27.94
C LYS A 533 -17.28 -24.33 29.16
N LYS A 534 -18.58 -24.09 28.98
CA LYS A 534 -19.58 -24.38 30.02
C LYS A 534 -19.36 -25.84 30.44
N ARG A 535 -18.87 -26.07 31.66
CA ARG A 535 -18.94 -27.38 32.31
C ARG A 535 -20.42 -27.79 32.26
N LYS A 536 -20.72 -28.87 31.52
CA LYS A 536 -22.02 -29.54 31.67
C LYS A 536 -22.13 -29.92 33.13
N GLY A 537 -23.03 -29.25 33.86
CA GLY A 537 -23.29 -29.53 35.26
C GLY A 537 -23.75 -30.97 35.42
N ASP A 538 -23.23 -31.61 36.47
CA ASP A 538 -23.61 -32.92 36.96
C ASP A 538 -25.13 -33.07 37.09
N LYS A 539 -25.67 -34.14 36.49
CA LYS A 539 -26.89 -34.79 36.96
C LYS A 539 -26.61 -36.29 37.15
N ASN A 540 -26.61 -36.65 38.44
CA ASN A 540 -26.56 -37.98 39.06
C ASN A 540 -26.96 -39.21 38.21
N GLY A 541 -26.06 -40.20 38.23
CA GLY A 541 -26.34 -41.52 38.81
C GLY A 541 -26.79 -42.67 37.89
N LYS A 542 -25.86 -43.59 37.55
CA LYS A 542 -25.87 -44.99 38.02
C LYS A 542 -24.64 -45.78 37.54
N ASN A 543 -24.18 -46.63 38.46
CA ASN A 543 -22.99 -47.49 38.41
C ASN A 543 -22.93 -48.44 37.20
N ASN A 544 -21.72 -48.62 36.65
CA ASN A 544 -21.16 -49.96 36.46
C ASN A 544 -19.62 -49.94 36.48
N LYS A 545 -19.04 -50.88 37.23
CA LYS A 545 -17.61 -50.99 37.57
C LYS A 545 -16.81 -51.78 36.51
N ARG A 546 -15.71 -51.15 36.02
CA ARG A 546 -14.33 -51.65 35.74
C ARG A 546 -14.08 -52.70 34.61
N PRO A 547 -12.84 -52.77 34.03
CA PRO A 547 -11.54 -52.46 34.65
C PRO A 547 -10.60 -51.48 33.93
N LYS A 548 -9.56 -51.13 34.69
CA LYS A 548 -8.46 -50.19 34.41
C LYS A 548 -7.60 -50.67 33.24
N SER A 549 -7.25 -49.75 32.33
CA SER A 549 -5.93 -49.74 31.71
C SER A 549 -5.24 -48.42 32.05
N VAL A 550 -4.00 -48.56 32.50
CA VAL A 550 -3.07 -47.47 32.78
C VAL A 550 -2.68 -46.86 31.44
N ASN A 551 -2.80 -45.54 31.28
CA ASN A 551 -1.96 -44.78 30.36
C ASN A 551 -1.87 -43.33 30.84
N SER A 552 -0.76 -43.04 31.50
CA SER A 552 -0.22 -41.70 31.74
C SER A 552 -0.18 -40.89 30.45
N THR A 553 -1.12 -39.95 30.28
CA THR A 553 -1.18 -39.05 29.12
C THR A 553 -0.92 -37.57 29.46
N ASP A 554 -0.46 -37.29 30.69
CA ASP A 554 -0.09 -35.93 31.14
C ASP A 554 1.43 -35.67 31.19
N GLN A 555 2.24 -36.55 30.58
CA GLN A 555 3.69 -36.36 30.47
C GLN A 555 4.23 -36.28 29.03
N LEU A 556 3.41 -36.46 28.00
CA LEU A 556 3.83 -36.37 26.58
C LEU A 556 3.38 -35.09 25.87
N VAL A 557 2.93 -34.09 26.62
CA VAL A 557 2.57 -32.74 26.11
C VAL A 557 3.67 -31.71 26.41
N LYS A 558 4.75 -32.10 27.13
CA LYS A 558 5.88 -31.22 27.47
C LYS A 558 7.11 -31.38 26.57
N GLU A 559 7.19 -32.38 25.71
CA GLU A 559 8.40 -32.67 24.91
C GLU A 559 8.23 -32.49 23.39
N ALA A 560 7.19 -31.79 22.92
CA ALA A 560 7.02 -31.46 21.50
C ALA A 560 6.93 -29.95 21.22
N VAL A 561 7.30 -29.12 22.20
CA VAL A 561 7.38 -27.65 22.09
C VAL A 561 8.84 -27.14 22.13
N GLU A 562 9.80 -28.02 22.41
CA GLU A 562 11.23 -27.76 22.25
C GLU A 562 11.75 -28.52 21.03
N THR A 563 11.61 -27.97 19.82
CA THR A 563 12.44 -28.28 18.64
C THR A 563 12.02 -27.40 17.46
N VAL A 564 12.17 -26.09 17.63
CA VAL A 564 12.54 -25.18 16.52
C VAL A 564 13.59 -24.21 17.09
N GLU A 565 14.70 -24.77 17.56
CA GLU A 565 15.92 -24.00 17.76
C GLU A 565 16.80 -24.14 16.51
N SER A 566 17.28 -22.99 16.03
CA SER A 566 18.46 -22.75 15.20
C SER A 566 19.12 -23.97 14.53
N VAL A 567 19.01 -24.06 13.21
CA VAL A 567 19.88 -24.94 12.40
C VAL A 567 21.27 -24.28 12.29
N PRO A 568 22.36 -24.89 12.79
CA PRO A 568 23.71 -24.40 12.53
C PRO A 568 24.20 -24.90 11.17
N ALA A 569 24.75 -24.00 10.37
CA ALA A 569 25.45 -24.33 9.13
C ALA A 569 26.71 -25.15 9.44
N LYS A 570 26.73 -26.42 9.04
CA LYS A 570 27.96 -27.20 8.96
C LYS A 570 28.72 -26.80 7.70
N VAL A 571 29.91 -26.24 7.91
CA VAL A 571 30.97 -26.07 6.92
C VAL A 571 31.41 -27.47 6.44
N ALA A 572 31.41 -27.68 5.13
CA ALA A 572 32.12 -28.78 4.50
C ALA A 572 33.38 -28.21 3.84
N SER A 573 34.51 -28.80 4.23
CA SER A 573 35.86 -28.68 3.65
C SER A 573 35.90 -28.90 2.14
#